data_AF-A0A961FRB4-F1
#
_entry.id   AF-A0A961FRB4-F1
#
_cell.length_a   1.000
_cell.length_b   1.000
_cell.length_c   1.000
_cell.angle_alpha   90.00
_cell.angle_beta   90.00
_cell.angle_gamma   90.00
#
_symmetry.space_group_name_H-M   'P 1'
#
loop_
_entity.id
_entity.type
_entity.pdbx_description
1 polymer ?
#
loop_
_entity_poly.entity_id
_entity_poly.type
_entity_poly.pdbx_seq_one_letter_code
_entity_poly.pdbx_strand_id
1 'polypeptide(L)'
;MKHLFRPLSAAMPALMLVLPACSDSSGPVEITEVRELSGPDQEIKVVDSPAERYRMPSQMASGGDTFGKAEGAENLPFTWTTPESWKQDPGAPMRDLSFTFGENGEGECYLSRLPGVGGGLVANVNRWRGQMGQEPLSDAEVAALPKQALFGLEGTFLDVTGEFSGMGAAEAKKDYRLLGVILTSPAGAVFVKMTGPADLVAANEENFHQFCASLQPRQ
;
A
#
# COMPACT_ATOMS: atom_id res chain seq x y z
N MET A 1 -25.35 48.83 48.23
CA MET A 1 -25.73 48.83 49.66
C MET A 1 -26.91 47.86 49.78
N LYS A 2 -26.72 46.63 50.32
CA LYS A 2 -26.87 46.22 51.74
C LYS A 2 -28.25 46.69 52.26
N HIS A 3 -29.21 45.86 52.69
CA HIS A 3 -29.22 44.75 53.66
C HIS A 3 -30.40 43.78 53.33
N LEU A 4 -30.30 42.46 53.32
CA LEU A 4 -30.12 41.48 54.42
C LEU A 4 -31.24 41.50 55.49
N PHE A 5 -32.11 40.46 55.52
CA PHE A 5 -32.32 39.54 56.66
C PHE A 5 -33.38 38.44 56.36
N ARG A 6 -33.00 37.17 56.61
CA ARG A 6 -33.80 35.92 56.75
C ARG A 6 -34.45 35.87 58.17
N PRO A 7 -35.21 34.84 58.66
CA PRO A 7 -35.37 33.44 58.21
C PRO A 7 -36.77 32.77 58.41
N LEU A 8 -36.96 31.54 57.91
CA LEU A 8 -37.38 30.39 58.75
C LEU A 8 -37.24 29.05 58.00
N SER A 9 -36.77 28.05 58.73
CA SER A 9 -36.52 26.65 58.35
C SER A 9 -37.80 25.80 58.23
N ALA A 10 -37.76 24.79 57.36
CA ALA A 10 -38.21 23.40 57.59
C ALA A 10 -37.88 22.58 56.33
N ALA A 11 -36.82 21.76 56.36
CA ALA A 11 -36.83 20.33 56.69
C ALA A 11 -37.14 19.43 55.47
N MET A 12 -36.09 18.72 55.07
CA MET A 12 -35.94 17.74 54.00
C MET A 12 -36.76 16.45 54.25
N PRO A 13 -37.00 15.65 53.21
CA PRO A 13 -36.33 14.34 53.23
C PRO A 13 -35.58 14.03 51.92
N ALA A 14 -34.38 13.50 52.10
CA ALA A 14 -33.53 12.98 51.05
C ALA A 14 -34.05 11.62 50.56
N LEU A 15 -34.34 11.51 49.26
CA LEU A 15 -34.60 10.25 48.60
C LEU A 15 -33.28 9.76 47.96
N MET A 16 -32.64 8.79 48.60
CA MET A 16 -31.48 8.08 48.04
C MET A 16 -31.94 7.18 46.88
N LEU A 17 -31.53 7.52 45.66
CA LEU A 17 -31.57 6.61 44.52
C LEU A 17 -30.23 5.85 44.46
N VAL A 18 -30.29 4.56 44.80
CA VAL A 18 -29.18 3.63 44.69
C VAL A 18 -29.04 3.23 43.22
N LEU A 19 -27.89 3.53 42.62
CA LEU A 19 -27.49 3.00 41.32
C LEU A 19 -26.97 1.56 41.50
N PRO A 20 -27.55 0.54 40.85
CA PRO A 20 -26.86 -0.73 40.68
C PRO A 20 -25.81 -0.58 39.56
N ALA A 21 -24.61 -0.99 39.94
CA ALA A 21 -23.40 -1.08 39.14
C ALA A 21 -23.51 -2.09 37.97
N CYS A 22 -22.56 -1.97 37.04
CA CYS A 22 -22.36 -2.76 35.83
C CYS A 22 -22.70 -4.26 35.95
N SER A 23 -23.39 -4.76 34.93
CA SER A 23 -23.37 -6.17 34.53
C SER A 23 -23.09 -6.23 33.04
N ASP A 24 -22.03 -6.95 32.69
CA ASP A 24 -21.70 -7.48 31.37
C ASP A 24 -22.96 -7.88 30.57
N SER A 25 -23.01 -7.48 29.30
CA SER A 25 -23.85 -8.15 28.31
C SER A 25 -23.02 -8.51 27.10
N SER A 26 -22.17 -9.51 27.30
CA SER A 26 -21.63 -10.38 26.26
C SER A 26 -22.77 -11.27 25.75
N GLY A 27 -23.56 -10.75 24.80
CA GLY A 27 -24.60 -11.50 24.08
C GLY A 27 -24.39 -11.36 22.57
N PRO A 28 -24.64 -12.40 21.76
CA PRO A 28 -24.56 -12.29 20.30
C PRO A 28 -25.54 -11.23 19.79
N VAL A 29 -25.07 -10.26 19.00
CA VAL A 29 -25.92 -9.30 18.29
C VAL A 29 -26.35 -9.93 16.98
N GLU A 30 -27.66 -10.09 16.79
CA GLU A 30 -28.24 -10.60 15.55
C GLU A 30 -28.23 -9.49 14.48
N ILE A 31 -27.40 -9.66 13.45
CA ILE A 31 -27.33 -8.75 12.30
C ILE A 31 -28.61 -8.93 11.48
N THR A 32 -29.52 -7.96 11.56
CA THR A 32 -30.85 -8.03 10.93
C THR A 32 -30.92 -7.32 9.57
N GLU A 33 -29.82 -6.78 9.06
CA GLU A 33 -29.81 -6.06 7.78
C GLU A 33 -28.68 -6.53 6.86
N VAL A 34 -29.05 -7.27 5.81
CA VAL A 34 -28.18 -7.61 4.69
C VAL A 34 -28.36 -6.51 3.65
N ARG A 35 -27.38 -5.61 3.54
CA ARG A 35 -27.33 -4.67 2.42
C ARG A 35 -26.76 -5.40 1.21
N GLU A 36 -27.61 -5.70 0.23
CA GLU A 36 -27.14 -6.21 -1.06
C GLU A 36 -26.32 -5.12 -1.77
N LEU A 37 -25.03 -5.40 -1.98
CA LEU A 37 -24.16 -4.60 -2.82
C LEU A 37 -24.62 -4.78 -4.27
N SER A 38 -25.25 -3.73 -4.81
CA SER A 38 -25.60 -3.68 -6.22
C SER A 38 -24.37 -3.38 -7.06
N GLY A 39 -23.92 -4.38 -7.82
CA GLY A 39 -22.93 -4.26 -8.90
C GLY A 39 -21.68 -5.09 -8.68
N PRO A 40 -21.12 -5.74 -9.73
CA PRO A 40 -19.83 -6.39 -9.60
C PRO A 40 -18.77 -5.30 -9.45
N ASP A 41 -18.38 -5.03 -8.21
CA ASP A 41 -17.07 -4.45 -7.93
C ASP A 41 -16.07 -5.40 -8.60
N GLN A 42 -15.31 -4.91 -9.58
CA GLN A 42 -14.24 -5.69 -10.20
C GLN A 42 -13.13 -5.80 -9.15
N GLU A 43 -13.37 -6.62 -8.12
CA GLU A 43 -12.42 -6.94 -7.08
C GLU A 43 -11.40 -7.88 -7.71
N ILE A 44 -10.40 -7.30 -8.39
CA ILE A 44 -9.23 -8.08 -8.80
C ILE A 44 -8.50 -8.44 -7.52
N LYS A 45 -8.73 -9.67 -7.05
CA LYS A 45 -7.93 -10.29 -6.00
C LYS A 45 -6.56 -10.59 -6.59
N VAL A 46 -5.68 -9.60 -6.48
CA VAL A 46 -4.30 -9.76 -6.93
C VAL A 46 -3.48 -10.53 -5.88
N VAL A 47 -4.04 -10.99 -4.75
CA VAL A 47 -3.38 -11.92 -3.83
C VAL A 47 -4.48 -12.79 -3.22
N ASP A 48 -4.51 -14.09 -3.52
CA ASP A 48 -5.58 -14.99 -3.07
C ASP A 48 -5.35 -15.47 -1.63
N SER A 49 -4.11 -15.45 -1.12
CA SER A 49 -3.83 -15.83 0.28
C SER A 49 -2.52 -15.28 0.87
N PRO A 50 -2.39 -15.27 2.22
CA PRO A 50 -1.10 -15.06 2.88
C PRO A 50 -0.03 -16.11 2.48
N ALA A 51 -0.41 -17.31 2.06
CA ALA A 51 0.53 -18.33 1.61
C ALA A 51 1.17 -17.96 0.25
N GLU A 52 0.39 -17.38 -0.68
CA GLU A 52 0.90 -16.78 -1.92
C GLU A 52 1.80 -15.59 -1.63
N ARG A 53 1.48 -14.79 -0.60
CA ARG A 53 2.32 -13.67 -0.14
C ARG A 53 3.71 -14.13 0.33
N TYR A 54 3.79 -15.22 1.09
CA TYR A 54 5.05 -15.71 1.66
C TYR A 54 5.71 -16.80 0.82
N ARG A 55 5.10 -17.20 -0.30
CA ARG A 55 5.57 -18.30 -1.17
C ARG A 55 5.89 -19.54 -0.35
N MET A 56 5.07 -19.84 0.65
CA MET A 56 5.24 -21.06 1.43
C MET A 56 4.69 -22.22 0.59
N PRO A 57 5.51 -23.19 0.16
CA PRO A 57 4.98 -24.41 -0.41
C PRO A 57 4.04 -25.02 0.63
N SER A 58 2.91 -25.58 0.19
CA SER A 58 1.99 -26.36 1.03
C SER A 58 2.61 -27.69 1.53
N GLN A 59 3.93 -27.75 1.66
CA GLN A 59 4.67 -28.90 2.11
C GLN A 59 5.85 -28.42 2.96
N MET A 60 5.68 -28.49 4.28
CA MET A 60 6.49 -29.33 5.18
C MET A 60 6.39 -28.79 6.62
N ALA A 61 5.78 -29.60 7.49
CA ALA A 61 6.37 -29.78 8.80
C ALA A 61 7.84 -30.21 8.61
N SER A 62 8.74 -29.63 9.40
CA SER A 62 10.20 -29.79 9.40
C SER A 62 11.00 -28.75 8.61
N GLY A 63 11.34 -27.67 9.32
CA GLY A 63 12.68 -27.09 9.48
C GLY A 63 13.63 -27.00 8.27
N GLY A 64 13.93 -25.77 7.87
CA GLY A 64 15.10 -25.44 7.04
C GLY A 64 14.97 -24.07 6.40
N ASP A 65 15.86 -23.15 6.76
CA ASP A 65 15.98 -21.78 6.26
C ASP A 65 15.93 -21.73 4.72
N THR A 66 14.80 -21.29 4.16
CA THR A 66 14.68 -20.89 2.77
C THR A 66 13.81 -19.64 2.70
N PHE A 67 14.45 -18.46 2.78
CA PHE A 67 13.80 -17.22 2.37
C PHE A 67 13.51 -17.32 0.88
N GLY A 68 12.21 -17.28 0.54
CA GLY A 68 11.65 -17.71 -0.74
C GLY A 68 12.35 -17.14 -1.97
N LYS A 69 12.81 -18.07 -2.81
CA LYS A 69 13.18 -17.82 -4.21
C LYS A 69 12.01 -17.11 -4.90
N ALA A 70 12.28 -16.09 -5.72
CA ALA A 70 11.26 -15.54 -6.61
C ALA A 70 10.68 -16.68 -7.45
N GLU A 71 9.35 -16.76 -7.54
CA GLU A 71 8.75 -17.70 -8.48
C GLU A 71 9.17 -17.32 -9.90
N GLY A 72 9.45 -18.31 -10.74
CA GLY A 72 9.67 -18.05 -12.15
C GLY A 72 8.47 -17.31 -12.74
N ALA A 73 8.73 -16.41 -13.69
CA ALA A 73 7.74 -15.64 -14.42
C ALA A 73 6.48 -16.43 -14.84
N GLU A 74 6.61 -17.74 -15.05
CA GLU A 74 5.59 -18.66 -15.53
C GLU A 74 4.42 -18.88 -14.55
N ASN A 75 4.62 -18.68 -13.23
CA ASN A 75 3.62 -18.97 -12.20
C ASN A 75 2.80 -17.76 -11.72
N LEU A 76 3.09 -16.56 -12.21
CA LEU A 76 2.34 -15.37 -11.80
C LEU A 76 0.91 -15.38 -12.40
N PRO A 77 -0.13 -14.95 -11.66
CA PRO A 77 -1.52 -14.97 -12.13
C PRO A 77 -1.84 -13.81 -13.09
N PHE A 78 -0.83 -13.26 -13.75
CA PHE A 78 -0.94 -12.14 -14.66
C PHE A 78 0.12 -12.20 -15.75
N THR A 79 -0.10 -11.43 -16.80
CA THR A 79 0.80 -11.25 -17.93
C THR A 79 1.30 -9.81 -17.99
N TRP A 80 2.46 -9.61 -18.61
CA TRP A 80 3.08 -8.30 -18.83
C TRP A 80 3.92 -8.34 -20.11
N THR A 81 4.34 -7.17 -20.57
CA THR A 81 5.35 -7.00 -21.61
C THR A 81 6.54 -6.25 -21.04
N THR A 82 7.71 -6.87 -21.08
CA THR A 82 8.97 -6.23 -20.67
C THR A 82 9.46 -5.31 -21.78
N PRO A 83 9.73 -4.02 -21.52
CA PRO A 83 10.38 -3.14 -22.50
C PRO A 83 11.73 -3.71 -22.97
N GLU A 84 12.05 -3.59 -24.26
CA GLU A 84 13.24 -4.23 -24.87
C GLU A 84 14.57 -3.78 -24.22
N SER A 85 14.62 -2.55 -23.73
CA SER A 85 15.79 -1.95 -23.09
C SER A 85 16.00 -2.41 -21.64
N TRP A 86 15.07 -3.21 -21.09
CA TRP A 86 15.11 -3.67 -19.71
C TRP A 86 15.55 -5.14 -19.65
N LYS A 87 16.34 -5.45 -18.63
CA LYS A 87 16.76 -6.80 -18.31
C LYS A 87 16.01 -7.32 -17.09
N GLN A 88 15.35 -8.46 -17.22
CA GLN A 88 14.72 -9.11 -16.08
C GLN A 88 15.79 -9.65 -15.12
N ASP A 89 15.60 -9.36 -13.83
CA ASP A 89 16.42 -9.83 -12.73
C ASP A 89 15.63 -10.91 -11.96
N PRO A 90 16.24 -12.03 -11.52
CA PRO A 90 15.61 -12.99 -10.60
C PRO A 90 15.04 -12.35 -9.33
N GLY A 91 15.39 -11.10 -9.01
CA GLY A 91 14.65 -10.24 -8.10
C GLY A 91 15.00 -10.41 -6.63
N ALA A 92 14.43 -9.52 -5.81
CA ALA A 92 14.59 -9.51 -4.36
C ALA A 92 13.34 -10.09 -3.66
N PRO A 93 13.45 -10.55 -2.39
CA PRO A 93 12.29 -11.00 -1.63
C PRO A 93 11.14 -10.00 -1.67
N MET A 94 9.91 -10.50 -1.75
CA MET A 94 8.66 -9.68 -1.83
C MET A 94 8.50 -8.82 -3.09
N ARG A 95 9.28 -9.06 -4.16
CA ARG A 95 9.03 -8.54 -5.51
C ARG A 95 8.57 -9.69 -6.40
N ASP A 96 7.52 -9.48 -7.16
CA ASP A 96 7.02 -10.45 -8.14
C ASP A 96 7.75 -10.30 -9.47
N LEU A 97 8.04 -9.06 -9.87
CA LEU A 97 8.88 -8.74 -11.02
C LEU A 97 10.00 -7.81 -10.58
N SER A 98 11.16 -7.95 -11.20
CA SER A 98 12.30 -7.05 -11.02
C SER A 98 13.05 -6.92 -12.34
N PHE A 99 13.42 -5.69 -12.66
CA PHE A 99 14.10 -5.32 -13.89
C PHE A 99 15.21 -4.33 -13.57
N THR A 100 16.29 -4.41 -14.35
CA THR A 100 17.36 -3.41 -14.38
C THR A 100 17.45 -2.79 -15.77
N PHE A 101 17.88 -1.54 -15.84
CA PHE A 101 18.07 -0.80 -17.10
C PHE A 101 19.24 0.20 -16.98
N GLY A 102 19.69 0.70 -18.14
CA GLY A 102 20.94 1.45 -18.27
C GLY A 102 22.14 0.54 -18.48
N GLU A 103 23.23 1.09 -19.02
CA GLU A 103 24.41 0.33 -19.45
C GLU A 103 25.01 -0.53 -18.33
N ASN A 104 25.02 -0.01 -17.10
CA ASN A 104 25.55 -0.71 -15.93
C ASN A 104 24.44 -1.20 -14.96
N GLY A 105 23.17 -1.19 -15.38
CA GLY A 105 22.04 -1.60 -14.51
C GLY A 105 21.76 -0.64 -13.37
N GLU A 106 21.95 0.67 -13.60
CA GLU A 106 21.89 1.72 -12.58
C GLU A 106 20.46 2.14 -12.23
N GLY A 107 19.52 1.83 -13.14
CA GLY A 107 18.09 1.93 -12.90
C GLY A 107 17.49 0.59 -12.54
N GLU A 108 16.54 0.59 -11.61
CA GLU A 108 15.71 -0.57 -11.29
C GLU A 108 14.22 -0.25 -11.47
N CYS A 109 13.44 -1.23 -11.91
CA CYS A 109 11.98 -1.20 -11.88
C CYS A 109 11.46 -2.52 -11.31
N TYR A 110 10.52 -2.48 -10.38
CA TYR A 110 9.94 -3.70 -9.80
C TYR A 110 8.44 -3.57 -9.57
N LEU A 111 7.78 -4.73 -9.53
CA LEU A 111 6.39 -4.88 -9.12
C LEU A 111 6.30 -5.73 -7.86
N SER A 112 5.55 -5.25 -6.88
CA SER A 112 5.23 -5.98 -5.65
C SER A 112 3.72 -5.96 -5.40
N ARG A 113 3.20 -7.05 -4.82
CA ARG A 113 1.82 -7.13 -4.35
C ARG A 113 1.78 -7.43 -2.86
N LEU A 114 0.84 -6.81 -2.15
CA LEU A 114 0.55 -7.07 -0.74
C LEU A 114 -0.95 -7.31 -0.55
N PRO A 115 -1.37 -8.17 0.37
CA PRO A 115 -2.79 -8.31 0.68
C PRO A 115 -3.30 -7.10 1.47
N GLY A 116 -4.60 -6.86 1.37
CA GLY A 116 -5.25 -5.70 1.96
C GLY A 116 -4.71 -4.38 1.42
N VAL A 117 -4.93 -3.29 2.16
CA VAL A 117 -4.57 -1.94 1.70
C VAL A 117 -3.06 -1.64 1.62
N GLY A 118 -2.20 -2.60 1.96
CA GLY A 118 -0.74 -2.44 1.84
C GLY A 118 -0.15 -1.27 2.62
N GLY A 119 -0.73 -0.90 3.76
CA GLY A 119 -0.33 0.28 4.54
C GLY A 119 -1.01 1.60 4.13
N GLY A 120 -1.82 1.60 3.07
CA GLY A 120 -2.64 2.74 2.64
C GLY A 120 -1.91 3.74 1.73
N LEU A 121 -2.65 4.38 0.82
CA LEU A 121 -2.09 5.23 -0.24
C LEU A 121 -1.18 6.35 0.29
N VAL A 122 -1.70 7.20 1.19
CA VAL A 122 -0.99 8.39 1.70
C VAL A 122 0.33 8.01 2.38
N ALA A 123 0.31 6.98 3.23
CA ALA A 123 1.50 6.52 3.93
C ALA A 123 2.56 6.00 2.97
N ASN A 124 2.16 5.28 1.91
CA ASN A 124 3.08 4.78 0.90
C ASN A 124 3.68 5.93 0.05
N VAL A 125 2.87 6.91 -0.38
CA VAL A 125 3.35 8.10 -1.11
C VAL A 125 4.37 8.86 -0.28
N ASN A 126 4.05 9.20 0.97
CA ASN A 126 4.92 9.98 1.82
C ASN A 126 6.20 9.22 2.22
N ARG A 127 6.13 7.90 2.35
CA ARG A 127 7.33 7.07 2.53
C ARG A 127 8.26 7.16 1.33
N TRP A 128 7.74 7.07 0.10
CA TRP A 128 8.56 7.18 -1.11
C TRP A 128 9.11 8.59 -1.30
N ARG A 129 8.36 9.64 -0.96
CA ARG A 129 8.86 11.01 -0.92
C ARG A 129 9.99 11.18 0.09
N GLY A 130 9.85 10.63 1.29
CA GLY A 130 10.90 10.63 2.30
C GLY A 130 12.18 9.91 1.84
N GLN A 131 12.04 8.81 1.08
CA GLN A 131 13.21 8.16 0.45
C GLN A 131 13.95 9.07 -0.53
N MET A 132 13.27 10.06 -1.12
CA MET A 132 13.85 11.06 -2.01
C MET A 132 14.26 12.36 -1.29
N GLY A 133 14.19 12.40 0.05
CA GLY A 133 14.46 13.61 0.84
C GLY A 133 13.41 14.71 0.65
N GLN A 134 12.20 14.35 0.22
CA GLN A 134 11.11 15.29 -0.05
C GLN A 134 10.12 15.36 1.11
N GLU A 135 9.57 16.55 1.34
CA GLU A 135 8.53 16.78 2.34
C GLU A 135 7.26 15.98 2.04
N PRO A 136 6.53 15.51 3.08
CA PRO A 136 5.29 14.77 2.90
C PRO A 136 4.20 15.66 2.28
N LEU A 137 3.30 15.02 1.54
CA LEU A 137 2.07 15.61 1.04
C LEU A 137 0.93 15.37 2.02
N SER A 138 -0.01 16.31 2.06
CA SER A 138 -1.31 16.14 2.70
C SER A 138 -2.21 15.17 1.92
N ASP A 139 -3.25 14.66 2.58
CA ASP A 139 -4.22 13.76 1.95
C ASP A 139 -4.86 14.36 0.69
N ALA A 140 -5.14 15.67 0.70
CA ALA A 140 -5.74 16.38 -0.43
C ALA A 140 -4.77 16.47 -1.62
N GLU A 141 -3.48 16.73 -1.36
CA GLU A 141 -2.45 16.74 -2.40
C GLU A 141 -2.23 15.35 -2.98
N VAL A 142 -2.23 14.31 -2.14
CA VAL A 142 -2.15 12.91 -2.61
C VAL A 142 -3.36 12.54 -3.47
N ALA A 143 -4.57 12.97 -3.09
CA ALA A 143 -5.78 12.72 -3.87
C ALA A 143 -5.74 13.39 -5.25
N ALA A 144 -5.06 14.53 -5.37
CA ALA A 144 -4.91 15.29 -6.61
C ALA A 144 -3.80 14.77 -7.54
N LEU A 145 -2.99 13.79 -7.11
CA LEU A 145 -1.94 13.22 -7.95
C LEU A 145 -2.54 12.52 -9.19
N PRO A 146 -1.81 12.53 -10.33
CA PRO A 146 -2.25 11.89 -11.57
C PRO A 146 -2.56 10.40 -11.39
N LYS A 147 -3.35 9.84 -12.30
CA LYS A 147 -3.68 8.41 -12.32
C LYS A 147 -2.94 7.69 -13.44
N GLN A 148 -2.64 6.42 -13.21
CA GLN A 148 -2.06 5.50 -14.17
C GLN A 148 -2.78 4.17 -14.09
N ALA A 149 -3.18 3.62 -15.24
CA ALA A 149 -3.84 2.33 -15.29
C ALA A 149 -2.90 1.20 -14.86
N LEU A 150 -3.43 0.27 -14.06
CA LEU A 150 -2.74 -0.92 -13.61
C LEU A 150 -3.75 -2.06 -13.41
N PHE A 151 -3.59 -3.17 -14.12
CA PHE A 151 -4.60 -4.24 -14.19
C PHE A 151 -6.01 -3.76 -14.55
N GLY A 152 -6.13 -2.70 -15.37
CA GLY A 152 -7.42 -2.11 -15.74
C GLY A 152 -8.07 -1.24 -14.66
N LEU A 153 -7.41 -1.03 -13.53
CA LEU A 153 -7.84 -0.14 -12.44
C LEU A 153 -6.98 1.13 -12.39
N GLU A 154 -7.49 2.20 -11.78
CA GLU A 154 -6.76 3.45 -11.63
C GLU A 154 -5.85 3.44 -10.39
N GLY A 155 -4.54 3.34 -10.61
CA GLY A 155 -3.53 3.58 -9.59
C GLY A 155 -3.15 5.05 -9.49
N THR A 156 -2.66 5.49 -8.33
CA THR A 156 -2.10 6.83 -8.16
C THR A 156 -0.65 6.85 -8.65
N PHE A 157 -0.34 7.72 -9.59
CA PHE A 157 0.98 7.95 -10.13
C PHE A 157 1.75 8.98 -9.32
N LEU A 158 3.03 8.71 -9.07
CA LEU A 158 3.95 9.56 -8.34
C LEU A 158 5.22 9.73 -9.17
N ASP A 159 5.65 10.98 -9.31
CA ASP A 159 6.92 11.37 -9.93
C ASP A 159 7.66 12.31 -8.98
N VAL A 160 8.86 11.91 -8.56
CA VAL A 160 9.63 12.63 -7.54
C VAL A 160 11.10 12.57 -7.87
N THR A 161 11.74 13.73 -7.93
CA THR A 161 13.21 13.88 -7.98
C THR A 161 13.75 14.23 -6.60
N GLY A 162 14.96 13.78 -6.27
CA GLY A 162 15.61 14.13 -5.02
C GLY A 162 16.85 13.31 -4.71
N GLU A 163 17.25 13.33 -3.44
CA GLU A 163 18.37 12.54 -2.93
C GLU A 163 17.84 11.18 -2.45
N PHE A 164 18.12 10.12 -3.21
CA PHE A 164 17.56 8.80 -2.96
C PHE A 164 18.35 8.05 -1.88
N SER A 165 17.68 7.75 -0.77
CA SER A 165 18.13 6.85 0.29
C SER A 165 17.33 5.54 0.25
N GLY A 166 17.92 4.53 -0.41
CA GLY A 166 17.41 3.17 -0.40
C GLY A 166 17.55 2.51 0.98
N MET A 167 16.77 1.46 1.24
CA MET A 167 16.93 0.69 2.49
C MET A 167 18.35 0.12 2.57
N GLY A 168 19.09 0.50 3.62
CA GLY A 168 20.45 0.02 3.88
C GLY A 168 21.55 0.71 3.08
N ALA A 169 21.25 1.78 2.31
CA ALA A 169 22.27 2.59 1.67
C ALA A 169 23.00 3.46 2.70
N ALA A 170 24.34 3.42 2.70
CA ALA A 170 25.16 4.21 3.62
C ALA A 170 25.10 5.72 3.30
N GLU A 171 24.87 6.07 2.04
CA GLU A 171 24.79 7.45 1.56
C GLU A 171 23.62 7.62 0.59
N ALA A 172 23.00 8.80 0.62
CA ALA A 172 21.95 9.16 -0.33
C ALA A 172 22.56 9.45 -1.71
N LYS A 173 21.91 8.96 -2.76
CA LYS A 173 22.32 9.18 -4.15
C LYS A 173 21.67 10.45 -4.68
N LYS A 174 22.49 11.42 -5.09
CA LYS A 174 22.03 12.70 -5.64
C LYS A 174 21.50 12.56 -7.06
N ASP A 175 20.65 13.49 -7.48
CA ASP A 175 20.09 13.58 -8.82
C ASP A 175 19.39 12.29 -9.27
N TYR A 176 18.60 11.71 -8.36
CA TYR A 176 17.78 10.52 -8.62
C TYR A 176 16.33 10.92 -8.85
N ARG A 177 15.62 10.10 -9.62
CA ARG A 177 14.17 10.21 -9.85
C ARG A 177 13.50 8.89 -9.50
N LEU A 178 12.27 9.00 -9.00
CA LEU A 178 11.38 7.90 -8.68
C LEU A 178 10.09 8.09 -9.44
N LEU A 179 9.74 7.13 -10.29
CA LEU A 179 8.40 6.97 -10.85
C LEU A 179 7.71 5.82 -10.12
N GLY A 180 6.44 5.99 -9.80
CA GLY A 180 5.72 4.98 -9.03
C GLY A 180 4.23 4.97 -9.31
N VAL A 181 3.63 3.79 -9.28
CA VAL A 181 2.18 3.59 -9.30
C VAL A 181 1.77 2.81 -8.06
N ILE A 182 0.82 3.37 -7.31
CA ILE A 182 0.26 2.76 -6.12
C ILE A 182 -1.22 2.51 -6.37
N LEU A 183 -1.60 1.24 -6.47
CA LEU A 183 -2.98 0.81 -6.50
C LEU A 183 -3.28 0.16 -5.14
N THR A 184 -4.26 0.66 -4.41
CA THR A 184 -4.68 0.09 -3.12
C THR A 184 -6.18 -0.13 -3.10
N SER A 185 -6.61 -1.32 -2.72
CA SER A 185 -8.01 -1.67 -2.47
C SER A 185 -8.12 -2.50 -1.17
N PRO A 186 -9.34 -2.76 -0.67
CA PRO A 186 -9.54 -3.71 0.43
C PRO A 186 -9.03 -5.12 0.10
N ALA A 187 -9.04 -5.51 -1.18
CA ALA A 187 -8.60 -6.82 -1.64
C ALA A 187 -7.08 -6.96 -1.68
N GLY A 188 -6.37 -5.88 -2.02
CA GLY A 188 -4.93 -5.92 -2.19
C GLY A 188 -4.34 -4.59 -2.60
N ALA A 189 -3.02 -4.52 -2.56
CA ALA A 189 -2.24 -3.40 -3.01
C ALA A 189 -1.18 -3.85 -4.00
N VAL A 190 -1.02 -3.09 -5.08
CA VAL A 190 0.02 -3.28 -6.07
C VAL A 190 0.88 -2.03 -6.15
N PHE A 191 2.19 -2.26 -6.17
CA PHE A 191 3.20 -1.23 -6.23
C PHE A 191 4.09 -1.50 -7.43
N VAL A 192 4.14 -0.56 -8.37
CA VAL A 192 5.19 -0.53 -9.39
C VAL A 192 6.07 0.65 -9.08
N LYS A 193 7.39 0.42 -8.99
CA LYS A 193 8.34 1.47 -8.63
C LYS A 193 9.57 1.38 -9.52
N MET A 194 9.91 2.50 -10.13
CA MET A 194 11.13 2.72 -10.89
C MET A 194 11.99 3.77 -10.20
N THR A 195 13.28 3.49 -10.05
CA THR A 195 14.25 4.40 -9.43
C THR A 195 15.60 4.32 -10.13
N GLY A 196 16.28 5.44 -10.29
CA GLY A 196 17.60 5.52 -10.89
C GLY A 196 18.07 6.97 -11.05
N PRO A 197 19.24 7.20 -11.70
CA PRO A 197 19.66 8.54 -12.12
C PRO A 197 18.55 9.26 -12.89
N ALA A 198 18.35 10.55 -12.61
CA ALA A 198 17.17 11.29 -13.09
C ALA A 198 17.04 11.29 -14.61
N ASP A 199 18.15 11.52 -15.34
CA ASP A 199 18.16 11.51 -16.80
C ASP A 199 17.85 10.12 -17.38
N LEU A 200 18.35 9.07 -16.73
CA LEU A 200 18.11 7.70 -17.15
C LEU A 200 16.63 7.30 -16.95
N VAL A 201 16.03 7.73 -15.83
CA VAL A 201 14.60 7.54 -15.56
C VAL A 201 13.75 8.35 -16.53
N ALA A 202 14.13 9.59 -16.83
CA ALA A 202 13.44 10.40 -17.84
C ALA A 202 13.46 9.74 -19.23
N ALA A 203 14.61 9.18 -19.64
CA ALA A 203 14.72 8.44 -20.90
C ALA A 203 13.88 7.13 -20.93
N ASN A 204 13.43 6.63 -19.77
CA ASN A 204 12.64 5.41 -19.63
C ASN A 204 11.19 5.64 -19.18
N GLU A 205 10.75 6.90 -19.11
CA GLU A 205 9.41 7.25 -18.62
C GLU A 205 8.31 6.61 -19.49
N GLU A 206 8.45 6.67 -20.82
CA GLU A 206 7.49 6.01 -21.72
C GLU A 206 7.48 4.49 -21.54
N ASN A 207 8.66 3.86 -21.41
CA ASN A 207 8.77 2.42 -21.13
C ASN A 207 8.08 2.05 -19.81
N PHE A 208 8.15 2.90 -18.79
CA PHE A 208 7.45 2.71 -17.52
C PHE A 208 5.93 2.72 -17.70
N HIS A 209 5.39 3.69 -18.43
CA HIS A 209 3.95 3.77 -18.70
C HIS A 209 3.47 2.58 -19.54
N GLN A 210 4.22 2.18 -20.56
CA GLN A 210 3.92 1.01 -21.39
C GLN A 210 3.94 -0.28 -20.56
N PHE A 211 4.95 -0.46 -19.71
CA PHE A 211 5.01 -1.60 -18.79
C PHE A 211 3.77 -1.66 -17.89
N CYS A 212 3.41 -0.53 -17.24
CA CYS A 212 2.22 -0.47 -16.38
C CYS A 212 0.93 -0.81 -17.13
N ALA A 213 0.78 -0.30 -18.36
CA ALA A 213 -0.38 -0.55 -19.20
C ALA A 213 -0.46 -2.00 -19.73
N SER A 214 0.68 -2.70 -19.82
CA SER A 214 0.75 -4.09 -20.28
C SER A 214 0.27 -5.11 -19.23
N LEU A 215 0.17 -4.70 -17.96
CA LEU A 215 -0.19 -5.57 -16.84
C LEU A 215 -1.66 -5.97 -16.93
N GLN A 216 -1.91 -7.27 -17.13
CA GLN A 216 -3.26 -7.83 -17.26
C GLN A 216 -3.40 -9.12 -16.44
N PRO A 217 -4.53 -9.35 -15.75
CA PRO A 217 -4.80 -10.65 -15.14
C PRO A 217 -4.77 -11.76 -16.18
N ARG A 218 -4.26 -12.94 -15.82
CA ARG A 218 -4.30 -14.11 -16.68
C ARG A 218 -5.75 -14.60 -16.73
N GLN A 219 -6.31 -14.73 -17.94
CA GLN A 219 -7.65 -15.31 -18.15
C GLN A 219 -7.64 -16.83 -18.02
#